data_AF-A0A4Y7U9L5-F1
#
_entry.id   AF-A0A4Y7U9L5-F1
#
_cell.length_a   1.000
_cell.length_b   1.000
_cell.length_c   1.000
_cell.angle_alpha   90.00
_cell.angle_beta   90.00
_cell.angle_gamma   90.00
#
_symmetry.space_group_name_H-M   'P 1'
#
loop_
_entity.id
_entity.type
_entity.pdbx_description
1 polymer ?
#
loop_
_entity_poly.entity_id
_entity_poly.type
_entity_poly.pdbx_seq_one_letter_code
_entity_poly.pdbx_strand_id
1 'polypeptide(L)'
;MKKSKLFIFGIMLAAIVMFSCKGRNKLINSWKITTVEAKVPLSDSAKNVILKQGKLTFTEDGHVNGYLQSEITNGTYALTKGGKSLVIKDETGTPYPCESTITSDELILDSKEMKLTLKKI
;
A
#
# COMPACT_ATOMS: atom_id res chain seq x y z
N MET A 1 37.90 31.11 31.96
CA MET A 1 36.87 31.88 31.23
C MET A 1 36.07 30.92 30.35
N LYS A 2 34.83 30.59 30.72
CA LYS A 2 33.90 29.80 29.90
C LYS A 2 33.04 30.77 29.09
N LYS A 3 33.06 30.69 27.77
CA LYS A 3 32.09 31.40 26.92
C LYS A 3 31.36 30.38 26.05
N SER A 4 30.07 30.23 26.35
CA SER A 4 29.08 29.45 25.64
C SER A 4 29.04 29.81 24.15
N LYS A 5 28.82 28.79 23.32
CA LYS A 5 28.15 28.95 22.02
C LYS A 5 26.94 28.03 22.00
N LEU A 6 25.85 28.50 22.60
CA LEU A 6 24.52 27.98 22.37
C LEU A 6 24.04 28.67 21.09
N PHE A 7 24.02 27.95 19.96
CA PHE A 7 23.39 28.43 18.73
C PHE A 7 22.44 27.35 18.23
N ILE A 8 21.19 27.49 18.67
CA ILE A 8 19.99 27.50 17.84
C ILE A 8 20.07 26.57 16.61
N PHE A 9 19.70 25.30 16.79
CA PHE A 9 19.12 24.46 15.73
C PHE A 9 17.60 24.40 15.95
N GLY A 10 16.95 25.55 15.82
CA GLY A 10 15.55 25.64 15.43
C GLY A 10 15.51 25.94 13.94
N ILE A 11 14.49 25.45 13.22
CA ILE A 11 14.37 25.26 11.76
C ILE A 11 14.76 23.80 11.43
N MET A 12 13.87 22.87 11.07
CA MET A 12 12.64 22.98 10.30
C MET A 12 11.81 21.70 10.52
N LEU A 13 11.00 21.64 11.57
CA LEU A 13 9.96 20.59 11.70
C LEU A 13 8.64 21.11 11.12
N ALA A 14 8.64 21.44 9.83
CA ALA A 14 7.46 21.95 9.13
C ALA A 14 7.40 21.42 7.69
N ALA A 15 7.28 20.10 7.55
CA ALA A 15 6.94 19.46 6.28
C ALA A 15 5.99 18.26 6.45
N ILE A 16 5.23 18.19 7.54
CA ILE A 16 4.39 17.03 7.85
C ILE A 16 3.00 17.11 7.18
N VAL A 17 2.58 18.24 6.59
CA VAL A 17 1.15 18.44 6.29
C VAL A 17 0.85 18.78 4.83
N MET A 18 1.46 18.12 3.84
CA MET A 18 1.01 18.27 2.43
C MET A 18 1.16 17.03 1.51
N PHE A 19 1.46 15.85 2.03
CA PHE A 19 1.69 14.66 1.17
C PHE A 19 0.55 13.62 1.16
N SER A 20 -0.50 13.79 1.96
CA SER A 20 -1.57 12.77 2.07
C SER A 20 -2.38 12.60 0.78
N CYS A 21 -2.49 13.63 -0.08
CA CYS A 21 -3.16 13.49 -1.38
C CYS A 21 -2.26 12.90 -2.48
N LYS A 22 -0.93 13.11 -2.43
CA LYS A 22 -0.03 12.68 -3.50
C LYS A 22 0.11 11.16 -3.61
N GLY A 23 0.01 10.44 -2.49
CA GLY A 23 0.04 8.96 -2.48
C GLY A 23 -1.19 8.34 -3.15
N ARG A 24 -2.38 8.92 -2.90
CA ARG A 24 -3.65 8.46 -3.50
C ARG A 24 -3.63 8.58 -5.03
N ASN A 25 -3.19 9.72 -5.55
CA ASN A 25 -3.09 9.96 -7.00
C ASN A 25 -2.15 8.98 -7.71
N LYS A 26 -1.10 8.51 -7.03
CA LYS A 26 -0.19 7.51 -7.61
C LYS A 26 -0.78 6.10 -7.61
N LEU A 27 -1.63 5.79 -6.62
CA LEU A 27 -2.26 4.48 -6.47
C LEU A 27 -3.41 4.25 -7.46
N ILE A 28 -4.09 5.32 -7.90
CA ILE A 28 -5.22 5.26 -8.84
C ILE A 28 -4.76 4.67 -10.19
N ASN A 29 -4.92 3.36 -10.30
CA ASN A 29 -4.61 2.58 -11.48
C ASN A 29 -5.02 1.11 -11.30
N SER A 30 -4.80 0.31 -12.34
CA SER A 30 -4.78 -1.13 -12.25
C SER A 30 -3.38 -1.65 -11.99
N TRP A 31 -3.27 -2.68 -11.15
CA TRP A 31 -2.03 -3.27 -10.72
C TRP A 31 -2.14 -4.78 -10.81
N LYS A 32 -1.19 -5.45 -11.46
CA LYS A 32 -1.12 -6.90 -11.61
C LYS A 32 -0.11 -7.47 -10.63
N ILE A 33 -0.47 -8.49 -9.85
CA ILE A 33 0.49 -9.19 -8.99
C ILE A 33 1.50 -9.94 -9.87
N THR A 34 2.79 -9.68 -9.65
CA THR A 34 3.90 -10.35 -10.34
C THR A 34 4.73 -11.23 -9.43
N THR A 35 4.74 -10.93 -8.12
CA THR A 35 5.53 -11.67 -7.13
C THR A 35 4.73 -11.88 -5.86
N VAL A 36 4.84 -13.10 -5.32
CA VAL A 36 4.26 -13.49 -4.02
C VAL A 36 5.35 -14.09 -3.14
N GLU A 37 5.67 -13.40 -2.05
CA GLU A 37 6.58 -13.84 -1.01
C GLU A 37 5.76 -14.19 0.25
N ALA A 38 5.52 -15.49 0.48
CA ALA A 38 4.71 -15.93 1.62
C ALA A 38 5.51 -15.85 2.93
N LYS A 39 4.91 -15.28 3.98
CA LYS A 39 5.45 -15.22 5.35
C LYS A 39 4.83 -16.26 6.28
N VAL A 40 3.66 -16.76 5.91
CA VAL A 40 3.00 -17.92 6.50
C VAL A 40 2.92 -19.04 5.46
N PRO A 41 2.71 -20.31 5.87
CA PRO A 41 2.54 -21.41 4.92
C PRO A 41 1.41 -21.12 3.92
N LEU A 42 1.74 -21.11 2.64
CA LEU A 42 0.82 -20.92 1.52
C LEU A 42 1.04 -22.07 0.53
N SER A 43 -0.04 -22.73 0.10
CA SER A 43 0.07 -23.81 -0.88
C SER A 43 0.48 -23.27 -2.25
N ASP A 44 1.20 -24.09 -3.02
CA ASP A 44 1.60 -23.72 -4.39
C ASP A 44 0.40 -23.43 -5.30
N SER A 45 -0.70 -24.18 -5.09
CA SER A 45 -1.96 -23.95 -5.81
C SER A 45 -2.52 -22.56 -5.50
N ALA A 46 -2.58 -22.17 -4.23
CA ALA A 46 -3.06 -20.84 -3.85
C ALA A 46 -2.15 -19.75 -4.42
N LYS A 47 -0.82 -19.91 -4.28
CA LYS A 47 0.16 -18.97 -4.86
C LYS A 47 -0.02 -18.80 -6.37
N ASN A 48 -0.24 -19.88 -7.09
CA ASN A 48 -0.47 -19.84 -8.54
C ASN A 48 -1.77 -19.12 -8.92
N VAL A 49 -2.84 -19.34 -8.15
CA VAL A 49 -4.11 -18.60 -8.36
C VAL A 49 -3.88 -17.11 -8.14
N ILE A 50 -3.19 -16.71 -7.07
CA ILE A 50 -2.85 -15.31 -6.78
C ILE A 50 -2.02 -14.70 -7.92
N LEU A 51 -0.99 -15.38 -8.43
CA LEU A 51 -0.20 -14.86 -9.55
C LEU A 51 -1.04 -14.73 -10.84
N LYS A 52 -1.88 -15.73 -11.13
CA LYS A 52 -2.68 -15.77 -12.36
C LYS A 52 -3.82 -14.77 -12.35
N GLN A 53 -4.57 -14.69 -11.26
CA GLN A 53 -5.77 -13.85 -11.14
C GLN A 53 -5.50 -12.52 -10.47
N GLY A 54 -4.49 -12.46 -9.60
CA GLY A 54 -4.20 -11.31 -8.76
C GLY A 54 -4.07 -10.02 -9.52
N LYS A 55 -5.00 -9.10 -9.28
CA LYS A 55 -5.11 -7.78 -9.88
C LYS A 55 -5.87 -6.89 -8.92
N LEU A 56 -5.45 -5.65 -8.74
CA LEU A 56 -6.18 -4.65 -7.97
C LEU A 56 -6.35 -3.40 -8.82
N THR A 57 -7.56 -2.87 -8.88
CA THR A 57 -7.88 -1.61 -9.54
C THR A 57 -8.38 -0.62 -8.50
N PHE A 58 -7.61 0.44 -8.27
CA PHE A 58 -7.95 1.52 -7.34
C PHE A 58 -8.53 2.70 -8.11
N THR A 59 -9.58 3.28 -7.57
CA THR A 59 -10.38 4.33 -8.22
C THR A 59 -10.40 5.61 -7.38
N GLU A 60 -10.63 6.75 -8.04
CA GLU A 60 -10.51 8.07 -7.41
C GLU A 60 -11.46 8.27 -6.24
N ASP A 61 -12.66 7.70 -6.33
CA ASP A 61 -13.71 7.75 -5.31
C ASP A 61 -13.40 6.92 -4.06
N GLY A 62 -12.32 6.12 -4.08
CA GLY A 62 -11.85 5.35 -2.92
C GLY A 62 -12.24 3.87 -2.95
N HIS A 63 -12.73 3.37 -4.09
CA HIS A 63 -13.03 1.95 -4.25
C HIS A 63 -11.83 1.16 -4.79
N VAL A 64 -11.82 -0.12 -4.46
CA VAL A 64 -10.87 -1.11 -4.98
C VAL A 64 -11.61 -2.36 -5.41
N ASN A 65 -11.26 -2.87 -6.59
CA ASN A 65 -11.81 -4.10 -7.15
C ASN A 65 -10.69 -5.04 -7.60
N GLY A 66 -10.96 -6.34 -7.62
CA GLY A 66 -10.09 -7.33 -8.25
C GLY A 66 -9.91 -8.59 -7.40
N TYR A 67 -8.71 -9.14 -7.38
CA TYR A 67 -8.40 -10.39 -6.69
C TYR A 67 -7.08 -10.26 -5.91
N LEU A 68 -7.09 -10.67 -4.64
CA LEU A 68 -5.90 -10.75 -3.80
C LEU A 68 -5.73 -12.18 -3.24
N GLN A 69 -6.67 -12.60 -2.40
CA GLN A 69 -6.80 -13.97 -1.87
C GLN A 69 -8.19 -14.50 -2.19
N SER A 70 -9.18 -13.62 -2.06
CA SER A 70 -10.52 -13.71 -2.60
C SER A 70 -10.75 -12.60 -3.62
N GLU A 71 -11.86 -12.71 -4.32
CA GLU A 71 -12.41 -11.62 -5.11
C GLU A 71 -12.82 -10.47 -4.19
N ILE A 72 -12.52 -9.24 -4.62
CA ILE A 72 -12.89 -7.99 -3.97
C ILE A 72 -13.81 -7.29 -4.95
N THR A 73 -15.10 -7.29 -4.61
CA THR A 73 -16.14 -6.58 -5.34
C THR A 73 -16.57 -5.39 -4.51
N ASN A 74 -16.47 -4.19 -5.08
CA ASN A 74 -16.83 -2.94 -4.45
C ASN A 74 -16.16 -2.71 -3.07
N GLY A 75 -14.91 -3.13 -2.94
CA GLY A 75 -14.11 -2.88 -1.74
C GLY A 75 -13.78 -1.40 -1.59
N THR A 76 -13.32 -1.00 -0.41
CA THR A 76 -12.82 0.36 -0.14
C THR A 76 -11.37 0.32 0.28
N TYR A 77 -10.65 1.43 0.10
CA TYR A 77 -9.28 1.53 0.57
C TYR A 77 -8.98 2.86 1.26
N ALA A 78 -8.04 2.82 2.21
CA ALA A 78 -7.55 3.99 2.91
C ALA A 78 -6.02 4.01 2.90
N LEU A 79 -5.45 5.13 2.42
CA LEU A 79 -4.02 5.41 2.54
C LEU A 79 -3.78 6.33 3.73
N THR A 80 -2.90 5.90 4.64
CA THR A 80 -2.48 6.68 5.80
C THR A 80 -0.97 6.83 5.82
N LYS A 81 -0.44 7.63 6.76
CA LYS A 81 1.01 7.85 6.95
C LYS A 81 1.74 8.29 5.66
N GLY A 82 1.08 9.13 4.85
CA GLY A 82 1.64 9.63 3.59
C GLY A 82 1.75 8.57 2.48
N GLY A 83 0.93 7.52 2.52
CA GLY A 83 0.93 6.44 1.54
C GLY A 83 1.83 5.25 1.89
N LYS A 84 2.38 5.23 3.11
CA LYS A 84 3.18 4.12 3.65
C LYS A 84 2.35 3.01 4.29
N SER A 85 1.06 3.25 4.48
CA SER A 85 0.12 2.27 5.01
C SER A 85 -1.15 2.29 4.18
N LEU A 86 -1.49 1.15 3.60
CA LEU A 86 -2.71 0.92 2.83
C LEU A 86 -3.57 -0.08 3.60
N VAL A 87 -4.83 0.27 3.82
CA VAL A 87 -5.83 -0.65 4.36
C VAL A 87 -6.86 -0.88 3.28
N ILE A 88 -6.99 -2.12 2.83
CA ILE A 88 -8.05 -2.56 1.91
C ILE A 88 -9.16 -3.17 2.75
N LYS A 89 -10.42 -2.88 2.44
CA LYS A 89 -11.58 -3.53 3.04
C LYS A 89 -12.42 -4.12 1.92
N ASP A 90 -12.74 -5.40 2.03
CA ASP A 90 -13.74 -6.02 1.17
C ASP A 90 -15.16 -5.52 1.52
N GLU A 91 -16.16 -6.00 0.77
CA GLU A 91 -17.57 -5.68 1.02
C GLU A 91 -18.05 -6.09 2.42
N THR A 92 -17.46 -7.15 3.00
CA THR A 92 -17.81 -7.62 4.34
C THR A 92 -17.25 -6.72 5.44
N GLY A 93 -16.37 -5.79 5.06
CA GLY A 93 -15.70 -4.84 5.94
C GLY A 93 -14.44 -5.40 6.60
N THR A 94 -13.98 -6.60 6.22
CA THR A 94 -12.77 -7.20 6.80
C THR A 94 -11.53 -6.40 6.37
N PRO A 95 -10.82 -5.77 7.31
CA PRO A 95 -9.67 -4.94 6.97
C PRO A 95 -8.44 -5.80 6.70
N TYR A 96 -7.78 -5.52 5.59
CA TYR A 96 -6.50 -6.07 5.19
C TYR A 96 -5.42 -4.97 5.23
N PRO A 97 -4.76 -4.77 6.38
CA PRO A 97 -3.73 -3.78 6.53
C PRO A 97 -2.41 -4.24 5.89
N CYS A 98 -1.80 -3.34 5.14
CA CYS A 98 -0.49 -3.51 4.53
C CYS A 98 0.39 -2.28 4.80
N GLU A 99 1.67 -2.52 5.02
CA GLU A 99 2.67 -1.50 4.71
C GLU A 99 2.79 -1.40 3.20
N SER A 100 2.84 -0.17 2.69
CA SER A 100 2.77 0.08 1.25
C SER A 100 3.95 0.90 0.77
N THR A 101 4.52 0.50 -0.36
CA THR A 101 5.44 1.32 -1.15
C THR A 101 4.83 1.56 -2.51
N ILE A 102 4.68 2.82 -2.91
CA ILE A 102 3.98 3.23 -4.14
C ILE A 102 4.93 4.06 -4.99
N THR A 103 5.36 3.51 -6.13
CA THR A 103 6.15 4.22 -7.14
C THR A 103 5.27 4.56 -8.34
N SER A 104 5.88 4.98 -9.46
CA SER A 104 5.19 5.26 -10.72
C SER A 104 4.64 4.00 -11.40
N ASP A 105 5.27 2.86 -11.16
CA ASP A 105 5.19 1.62 -11.93
C ASP A 105 5.04 0.37 -11.06
N GLU A 106 5.40 0.45 -9.78
CA GLU A 106 5.31 -0.64 -8.82
C GLU A 106 4.52 -0.26 -7.56
N LEU A 107 3.79 -1.24 -7.06
CA LEU A 107 3.10 -1.23 -5.78
C LEU A 107 3.57 -2.44 -5.00
N ILE A 108 4.17 -2.21 -3.83
CA ILE A 108 4.55 -3.28 -2.90
C ILE A 108 3.60 -3.23 -1.72
N LEU A 109 2.96 -4.36 -1.43
CA LEU A 109 2.10 -4.56 -0.26
C LEU A 109 2.75 -5.58 0.65
N ASP A 110 3.19 -5.13 1.81
CA ASP A 110 3.75 -5.99 2.84
C ASP A 110 2.70 -6.16 3.96
N SER A 111 2.15 -7.36 4.06
CA SER A 111 1.23 -7.76 5.12
C SER A 111 1.91 -8.74 6.09
N LYS A 112 1.18 -9.10 7.16
CA LYS A 112 1.61 -10.15 8.08
C LYS A 112 1.75 -11.52 7.40
N GLU A 113 0.91 -11.81 6.41
CA GLU A 113 0.81 -13.14 5.79
C GLU A 113 1.73 -13.30 4.59
N MET A 114 1.89 -12.23 3.82
CA MET A 114 2.67 -12.25 2.59
C MET A 114 3.09 -10.84 2.18
N LYS A 115 4.15 -10.79 1.39
CA LYS A 115 4.57 -9.59 0.66
C LYS A 115 4.30 -9.80 -0.83
N LEU A 116 3.65 -8.81 -1.43
CA LEU A 116 3.21 -8.82 -2.81
C LEU A 116 3.89 -7.69 -3.55
N THR A 117 4.39 -8.00 -4.75
CA THR A 117 4.82 -6.97 -5.70
C THR A 117 3.84 -6.96 -6.85
N LEU A 118 3.33 -5.77 -7.15
CA LEU A 118 2.39 -5.52 -8.24
C LEU A 118 2.98 -4.51 -9.21
N LYS A 119 2.73 -4.72 -10.50
CA LYS A 119 3.08 -3.79 -11.57
C LYS A 119 1.86 -3.11 -12.14
N LYS A 120 1.99 -1.82 -12.45
CA LYS A 120 0.96 -1.02 -13.08
C LYS A 120 0.61 -1.57 -14.48
N ILE A 121 -0.67 -1.59 -14.83
CA ILE A 121 -1.18 -2.06 -16.14
C ILE A 121 -2.20 -1.10 -16.76
#